data_AF-A0A941UMI6-F1
#
_entry.id   AF-A0A941UMI6-F1
#
_cell.length_a   1.000
_cell.length_b   1.000
_cell.length_c   1.000
_cell.angle_alpha   90.00
_cell.angle_beta   90.00
_cell.angle_gamma   90.00
#
_symmetry.space_group_name_H-M   'P 1'
#
loop_
_entity.id
_entity.type
_entity.pdbx_description
1 polymer ?
#
loop_
_entity_poly.entity_id
_entity_poly.type
_entity_poly.pdbx_seq_one_letter_code
_entity_poly.pdbx_strand_id
1 'polypeptide(L)' 'MSTIITLTTDYGTRDSFVASMKGIILRTNPQVQILDITHEIAPQDIWEA' A
#
# COMPACT_ATOMS: atom_id res chain seq x y z
N MET A 1 19.77 -2.26 -8.15
CA MET A 1 19.07 -1.45 -7.14
C MET A 1 17.64 -1.94 -7.10
N SER A 2 17.04 -2.17 -5.92
CA SER A 2 15.62 -2.50 -5.82
C SER A 2 14.79 -1.25 -6.04
N THR A 3 13.76 -1.34 -6.88
CA THR A 3 12.75 -0.30 -7.03
C THR A 3 11.96 -0.20 -5.73
N ILE A 4 11.60 1.02 -5.31
CA ILE A 4 10.78 1.26 -4.12
C ILE A 4 9.38 1.70 -4.57
N ILE A 5 8.34 1.13 -3.96
CA ILE A 5 6.95 1.59 -4.07
C ILE A 5 6.49 2.00 -2.68
N THR A 6 6.09 3.26 -2.53
CA THR A 6 5.43 3.73 -1.32
C THR A 6 3.91 3.60 -1.45
N LEU A 7 3.21 3.23 -0.37
CA LEU A 7 1.75 3.10 -0.36
C LEU A 7 1.11 4.06 0.66
N THR A 8 0.18 4.88 0.18
CA THR A 8 -0.76 5.67 0.99
C THR A 8 -2.17 5.28 0.57
N THR A 9 -3.00 4.78 1.48
CA THR A 9 -4.40 4.40 1.18
C THR A 9 -5.34 4.72 2.33
N ASP A 10 -6.65 4.67 2.07
CA ASP A 10 -7.75 4.81 3.04
C ASP A 10 -8.42 3.45 3.36
N TYR A 11 -7.69 2.35 3.16
CA TYR A 11 -8.25 0.99 3.25
C TYR A 11 -8.34 0.47 4.69
N GLY A 12 -7.63 1.11 5.62
CA GLY A 12 -7.37 0.58 6.94
C GLY A 12 -6.52 -0.69 6.91
N THR A 13 -6.28 -1.23 8.09
CA THR A 13 -5.47 -2.45 8.30
C THR A 13 -6.27 -3.62 8.88
N ARG A 14 -7.60 -3.47 8.98
CA ARG A 14 -8.48 -4.44 9.67
C ARG A 14 -8.80 -5.68 8.85
N ASP A 15 -8.69 -5.59 7.52
CA ASP A 15 -9.01 -6.66 6.60
C ASP A 15 -7.85 -6.95 5.62
N SER A 16 -8.13 -7.69 4.54
CA SER A 16 -7.13 -8.23 3.63
C SER A 16 -6.76 -7.33 2.44
N PHE A 17 -7.31 -6.12 2.30
CA PHE A 17 -7.08 -5.31 1.09
C PHE A 17 -5.60 -4.95 0.92
N VAL A 18 -4.95 -4.44 1.97
CA VAL A 18 -3.52 -4.08 1.95
C VAL A 18 -2.65 -5.30 1.61
N ALA A 19 -2.93 -6.44 2.24
CA ALA A 19 -2.18 -7.68 1.99
C ALA A 19 -2.35 -8.17 0.55
N SER A 20 -3.57 -8.12 0.01
CA SER A 20 -3.89 -8.53 -1.36
C SER A 20 -3.18 -7.64 -2.39
N MET A 21 -3.21 -6.32 -2.19
CA MET A 21 -2.49 -5.36 -3.03
C MET A 21 -0.99 -5.66 -3.05
N LYS A 22 -0.37 -5.79 -1.88
CA LYS A 22 1.06 -6.11 -1.76
C LYS A 22 1.42 -7.43 -2.41
N GLY A 23 0.57 -8.44 -2.28
CA GLY A 23 0.75 -9.75 -2.92
C GLY A 23 0.81 -9.63 -4.45
N ILE A 24 -0.07 -8.84 -5.07
CA ILE A 24 -0.05 -8.62 -6.52
C ILE A 24 1.17 -7.83 -6.98
N ILE A 25 1.58 -6.81 -6.21
CA ILE A 25 2.80 -6.04 -6.47
C ILE A 25 4.02 -6.97 -6.45
N LEU A 26 4.20 -7.74 -5.38
CA LEU A 26 5.33 -8.67 -5.23
C LEU A 26 5.30 -9.82 -6.24
N ARG A 27 4.11 -10.29 -6.63
CA ARG A 27 3.99 -11.27 -7.74
C ARG A 27 4.49 -10.70 -9.06
N THR A 28 4.22 -9.42 -9.31
CA THR A 28 4.59 -8.74 -10.56
C THR A 28 6.08 -8.40 -10.59
N ASN A 29 6.62 -7.89 -9.48
CA ASN A 29 8.04 -7.63 -9.32
C ASN A 29 8.51 -8.13 -7.93
N PRO A 30 9.08 -9.35 -7.85
CA PRO A 30 9.54 -9.92 -6.58
C PRO A 30 10.70 -9.17 -5.91
N GLN A 31 11.38 -8.28 -6.63
CA GLN A 31 12.54 -7.53 -6.13
C GLN A 31 12.18 -6.12 -5.66
N VAL A 32 10.90 -5.71 -5.77
CA VAL A 32 10.46 -4.40 -5.31
C VAL A 32 10.40 -4.35 -3.78
N GLN A 33 10.78 -3.21 -3.21
CA GLN A 33 10.56 -2.91 -1.81
C GLN A 33 9.26 -2.12 -1.66
N ILE A 34 8.37 -2.59 -0.80
CA ILE A 34 7.12 -1.88 -0.48
C ILE A 34 7.31 -1.18 0.87
N LEU A 35 7.05 0.11 0.90
CA LEU A 35 7.09 0.93 2.11
C LEU A 35 5.73 1.58 2.33
N ASP A 36 5.07 1.24 3.44
CA ASP A 36 3.81 1.91 3.77
C ASP A 36 4.11 3.29 4.36
N ILE A 37 3.41 4.29 3.84
CA ILE A 37 3.33 5.61 4.48
C ILE A 37 2.23 5.54 5.55
N THR A 38 1.00 5.22 5.13
CA THR A 38 -0.13 4.93 6.00
C THR A 38 -1.25 4.24 5.21
N HIS A 39 -2.09 3.48 5.90
CA HIS A 39 -3.34 2.95 5.35
C HIS A 39 -4.56 3.51 6.09
N GLU A 40 -4.35 4.48 6.98
CA GLU A 40 -5.34 4.97 7.93
C GLU A 40 -5.86 6.38 7.56
N ILE A 41 -5.75 6.78 6.28
CA ILE A 41 -6.40 8.00 5.78
C ILE A 41 -7.91 7.86 5.97
N ALA A 42 -8.59 8.94 6.38
CA ALA A 42 -10.03 8.92 6.48
C ALA A 42 -10.64 8.58 5.10
N PRO A 43 -11.63 7.66 5.04
CA PRO A 43 -12.20 7.21 3.78
C PRO A 43 -12.62 8.39 2.89
N GLN A 44 -12.05 8.44 1.68
CA GLN A 44 -12.33 9.45 0.65
C GLN A 44 -11.88 10.90 0.97
N ASP A 45 -11.11 11.14 2.04
CA ASP A 45 -10.59 12.48 2.36
C ASP A 45 -9.30 12.77 1.59
N ILE A 46 -9.44 13.48 0.46
CA ILE A 46 -8.32 13.86 -0.40
C ILE A 46 -7.44 14.97 0.17
N TRP A 47 -7.87 15.66 1.24
CA TRP A 47 -7.09 16.72 1.86
C TRP A 47 -6.18 16.20 2.96
N GLU A 48 -6.53 15.06 3.56
CA GLU A 48 -5.68 14.32 4.49
C GLU A 48 -4.60 13.49 3.77
N ALA A 49 -4.94 12.94 2.59
CA ALA A 49 -4.07 12.08 1.78
C ALA A 49 -2.78 12.76 1.28
#